data_AF-A0A1I4TPT2-F1
#
_entry.id   AF-A0A1I4TPT2-F1
#
_cell.length_a   1.000
_cell.length_b   1.000
_cell.length_c   1.000
_cell.angle_alpha   90.00
_cell.angle_beta   90.00
_cell.angle_gamma   90.00
#
_symmetry.space_group_name_H-M   'P 1'
#
loop_
_entity.id
_entity.type
_entity.pdbx_description
1 polymer ?
#
loop_
_entity_poly.entity_id
_entity_poly.type
_entity_poly.pdbx_seq_one_letter_code
_entity_poly.pdbx_strand_id
1 'polypeptide(L)'
;MTIEMIIAIVGIIIALATYIQGQKPTEIKLPEPKEEIENLKVHFLMNQKLSLEIQEFLENYINENNASEKLLFENMSFSKYLNFIREEYENNLSAKAYKVISQPLTRPIIESMLSSLQNQNNSLMMVKNMLKTL
;
A
#
# COMPACT_ATOMS: atom_id res chain seq x y z
N MET A 1 -10.07 9.18 -14.73
CA MET A 1 -9.20 8.27 -13.96
C MET A 1 -7.84 8.30 -14.64
N THR A 2 -6.89 9.04 -14.09
CA THR A 2 -5.57 9.22 -14.71
C THR A 2 -4.77 7.92 -14.64
N ILE A 3 -4.10 7.59 -15.73
CA ILE A 3 -3.29 6.37 -15.95
C ILE A 3 -2.25 6.15 -14.83
N GLU A 4 -1.85 7.22 -14.15
CA GLU A 4 -0.82 7.22 -13.11
C GLU A 4 -1.23 6.48 -11.83
N MET A 5 -2.51 6.52 -11.41
CA MET A 5 -2.96 5.76 -10.23
C MET A 5 -3.06 4.25 -10.49
N ILE A 6 -3.29 3.85 -11.74
CA ILE A 6 -3.41 2.43 -12.13
C ILE A 6 -2.04 1.74 -12.07
N ILE A 7 -0.96 2.47 -12.36
CA ILE A 7 0.40 1.91 -12.44
C ILE A 7 0.98 1.56 -11.05
N ALA A 8 0.58 2.27 -9.99
CA ALA A 8 1.11 2.05 -8.64
C ALA A 8 0.66 0.71 -8.00
N ILE A 9 -0.51 0.19 -8.38
CA ILE A 9 -1.10 -1.04 -7.81
C ILE A 9 -0.61 -2.31 -8.55
N VAL A 10 -0.30 -2.17 -9.84
CA VAL A 10 0.19 -3.28 -10.68
C VAL A 10 1.57 -3.79 -10.22
N GLY A 11 2.40 -2.93 -9.62
CA GLY A 11 3.74 -3.30 -9.16
C GLY A 11 3.75 -4.39 -8.08
N ILE A 12 2.82 -4.33 -7.12
CA ILE A 12 2.71 -5.33 -6.04
C ILE A 12 2.28 -6.69 -6.62
N ILE A 13 1.34 -6.69 -7.59
CA ILE A 13 0.86 -7.90 -8.26
C ILE A 13 1.98 -8.55 -9.09
N ILE A 14 2.77 -7.75 -9.83
CA ILE A 14 3.92 -8.27 -10.60
C ILE A 14 4.99 -8.84 -9.67
N ALA A 15 5.29 -8.18 -8.54
CA ALA A 15 6.25 -8.68 -7.56
C ALA A 15 5.82 -10.04 -6.97
N LEU A 16 4.53 -10.20 -6.63
CA LEU A 16 3.97 -11.46 -6.14
C LEU A 16 3.96 -12.55 -7.23
N ALA A 17 3.63 -12.22 -8.47
CA ALA A 17 3.67 -13.16 -9.58
C ALA A 17 5.11 -13.63 -9.90
N THR A 18 6.07 -12.71 -9.84
CA THR A 18 7.50 -13.00 -10.05
C THR A 18 8.06 -13.84 -8.89
N TYR A 19 7.61 -13.62 -7.65
CA TYR A 19 7.94 -14.48 -6.51
C TYR A 19 7.48 -15.94 -6.71
N ILE A 20 6.28 -16.14 -7.26
CA ILE A 20 5.72 -17.47 -7.51
C ILE A 20 6.43 -18.16 -8.69
N GLN A 21 6.80 -17.42 -9.75
CA GLN A 21 7.40 -17.98 -10.96
C GLN A 21 8.94 -18.05 -10.94
N GLY A 22 9.61 -17.22 -10.15
CA GLY A 22 11.06 -16.96 -10.23
C GLY A 22 11.97 -17.88 -9.41
N GLN A 23 11.50 -19.02 -8.90
CA GLN A 23 12.38 -19.96 -8.20
C GLN A 23 13.37 -20.60 -9.19
N LYS A 24 14.54 -19.96 -9.33
CA LYS A 24 15.88 -20.58 -9.44
C LYS A 24 16.97 -19.50 -9.37
N PRO A 25 17.47 -19.14 -8.18
CA PRO A 25 18.73 -18.42 -8.05
C PRO A 25 19.90 -19.40 -7.90
N THR A 26 20.92 -19.22 -8.71
CA THR A 26 22.26 -19.82 -8.57
C THR A 26 22.82 -19.53 -7.18
N GLU A 27 23.26 -20.57 -6.47
CA GLU A 27 23.71 -20.50 -5.07
C GLU A 27 25.02 -19.70 -4.90
N ILE A 28 24.90 -18.40 -4.71
CA ILE A 28 25.88 -17.62 -3.94
C ILE A 28 25.25 -17.43 -2.57
N LYS A 29 25.78 -18.07 -1.52
CA LYS A 29 25.32 -17.88 -0.13
C LYS A 29 25.72 -16.48 0.35
N LEU A 30 24.97 -15.48 -0.11
CA LEU A 30 24.99 -14.15 0.47
C LEU A 30 24.39 -14.22 1.88
N PRO A 31 24.91 -13.41 2.83
CA PRO A 31 24.30 -13.31 4.15
C PRO A 31 22.86 -12.82 4.02
N GLU A 32 21.98 -13.36 4.87
CA GLU A 32 20.57 -12.98 4.92
C GLU A 32 20.42 -11.44 5.08
N PRO A 33 19.54 -10.80 4.30
CA PRO A 33 19.38 -9.35 4.30
C PRO A 33 18.49 -8.86 5.45
N LYS A 34 18.95 -9.08 6.70
CA LYS A 34 18.13 -8.83 7.90
C LYS A 34 17.78 -7.35 8.07
N GLU A 35 18.74 -6.46 7.84
CA GLU A 35 18.53 -5.02 7.97
C GLU A 35 17.55 -4.51 6.91
N GLU A 36 17.69 -4.98 5.67
CA GLU A 36 16.82 -4.60 4.57
C GLU A 36 15.37 -5.10 4.79
N ILE A 37 15.20 -6.28 5.39
CA ILE A 37 13.87 -6.79 5.80
C ILE A 37 13.26 -5.92 6.90
N GLU A 38 14.03 -5.51 7.91
CA GLU A 38 13.51 -4.63 8.96
C GLU A 38 13.12 -3.26 8.41
N ASN A 39 13.93 -2.69 7.50
CA ASN A 39 13.57 -1.46 6.79
C ASN A 39 12.27 -1.62 5.99
N LEU A 40 12.11 -2.74 5.27
CA LEU A 40 10.89 -3.06 4.54
C LEU A 40 9.66 -3.11 5.45
N LYS A 41 9.77 -3.74 6.62
CA LYS A 41 8.68 -3.82 7.62
C LYS A 41 8.29 -2.45 8.14
N VAL A 42 9.26 -1.58 8.43
CA VAL A 42 8.99 -0.21 8.89
C VAL A 42 8.16 0.54 7.84
N HIS A 43 8.58 0.51 6.57
CA HIS A 43 7.83 1.16 5.49
C HIS A 43 6.41 0.58 5.30
N PHE A 44 6.26 -0.74 5.46
CA PHE A 44 4.96 -1.38 5.42
C PHE A 44 4.05 -0.86 6.53
N LEU A 45 4.53 -0.83 7.78
CA LEU A 45 3.77 -0.35 8.93
C LEU A 45 3.41 1.13 8.82
N MET A 46 4.29 1.94 8.21
CA MET A 46 3.98 3.34 7.91
C MET A 46 2.79 3.47 6.96
N ASN A 47 2.76 2.70 5.87
CA ASN A 47 1.62 2.69 4.94
C ASN A 47 0.35 2.14 5.58
N GLN A 48 0.47 1.06 6.36
CA GLN A 48 -0.64 0.46 7.10
C GLN A 48 -1.31 1.49 7.99
N LYS A 49 -0.52 2.17 8.83
CA LYS A 49 -1.00 3.23 9.72
C LYS A 49 -1.66 4.37 8.94
N LEU A 50 -0.99 4.84 7.88
CA LEU A 50 -1.48 5.96 7.09
C LEU A 50 -2.81 5.65 6.39
N SER A 51 -2.97 4.44 5.86
CA SER A 51 -4.22 3.98 5.26
C SER A 51 -5.36 3.94 6.28
N LEU A 52 -5.11 3.45 7.50
CA LEU A 52 -6.11 3.45 8.57
C LEU A 52 -6.51 4.86 9.00
N GLU A 53 -5.56 5.78 9.13
CA GLU A 53 -5.85 7.19 9.46
C GLU A 53 -6.73 7.86 8.39
N ILE A 54 -6.52 7.52 7.11
CA ILE A 54 -7.37 8.03 6.02
C ILE A 54 -8.78 7.43 6.10
N GLN A 55 -8.90 6.13 6.37
CA GLN A 55 -10.19 5.47 6.56
C GLN A 55 -10.99 6.13 7.68
N GLU A 56 -10.36 6.32 8.84
CA GLU A 56 -10.97 6.97 10.00
C GLU A 56 -11.42 8.41 9.67
N PHE A 57 -10.56 9.20 9.01
CA PHE A 57 -10.93 10.55 8.59
C PHE A 57 -12.16 10.55 7.67
N LEU A 58 -12.16 9.69 6.65
CA LEU A 58 -13.26 9.61 5.68
C LEU A 58 -14.55 9.18 6.36
N GLU A 59 -14.50 8.19 7.25
CA GLU A 59 -15.66 7.75 8.03
C GLU A 59 -16.25 8.88 8.86
N ASN A 60 -15.41 9.60 9.62
CA ASN A 60 -15.83 10.72 10.44
C ASN A 60 -16.43 11.83 9.59
N TYR A 61 -15.76 12.22 8.50
CA TYR A 61 -16.25 13.26 7.60
C TYR A 61 -17.61 12.90 6.98
N ILE A 62 -17.78 11.64 6.53
CA ILE A 62 -19.05 11.14 5.98
C ILE A 62 -20.16 11.25 7.02
N ASN A 63 -19.90 10.78 8.25
CA ASN A 63 -20.88 10.73 9.33
C ASN A 63 -21.29 12.13 9.81
N GLU A 64 -20.32 13.03 9.98
CA GLU A 64 -20.56 14.39 10.48
C GLU A 64 -21.25 15.30 9.45
N ASN A 65 -20.97 15.09 8.16
CA ASN A 65 -21.41 16.00 7.09
C ASN A 65 -22.46 15.39 6.14
N ASN A 66 -22.97 14.19 6.45
CA ASN A 66 -23.83 13.38 5.58
C ASN A 66 -23.27 13.33 4.13
N ALA A 67 -21.97 13.08 4.02
CA ALA A 67 -21.20 13.32 2.79
C ALA A 67 -20.99 12.05 1.94
N SER A 68 -21.67 10.93 2.27
CA SER A 68 -21.50 9.63 1.58
C SER A 68 -21.46 9.76 0.06
N GLU A 69 -22.47 10.41 -0.52
CA GLU A 69 -22.64 10.55 -1.96
C GLU A 69 -22.00 11.82 -2.54
N LYS A 70 -21.42 12.69 -1.70
CA LYS A 70 -20.67 13.86 -2.18
C LYS A 70 -19.42 13.37 -2.90
N LEU A 71 -19.08 14.06 -3.98
CA LEU A 71 -17.88 13.75 -4.75
C LEU A 71 -16.64 14.24 -4.00
N LEU A 72 -15.70 13.31 -3.77
CA LEU A 72 -14.34 13.62 -3.33
C LEU A 72 -13.43 13.90 -4.54
N PHE A 73 -13.66 13.18 -5.65
CA PHE A 73 -13.03 13.40 -6.95
C PHE A 73 -14.10 13.41 -8.05
N GLU A 74 -13.73 13.84 -9.28
CA GLU A 74 -14.64 14.01 -10.43
C GLU A 74 -15.63 12.85 -10.68
N ASN A 75 -15.33 11.62 -10.26
CA ASN A 75 -16.24 10.48 -10.40
C ASN A 75 -16.21 9.52 -9.21
N MET A 76 -15.82 10.00 -8.03
CA MET A 76 -15.65 9.14 -6.86
C MET A 76 -16.20 9.84 -5.63
N SER A 77 -17.26 9.25 -5.06
CA SER A 77 -17.84 9.73 -3.82
C SER A 77 -16.96 9.37 -2.62
N PHE A 78 -17.17 10.05 -1.49
CA PHE A 78 -16.49 9.71 -0.24
C PHE A 78 -16.70 8.24 0.14
N SER A 79 -17.93 7.72 0.04
CA SER A 79 -18.23 6.32 0.35
C SER A 79 -17.51 5.33 -0.57
N LYS A 80 -17.49 5.62 -1.88
CA LYS A 80 -16.77 4.80 -2.87
C LYS A 80 -15.28 4.79 -2.60
N TYR A 81 -14.70 5.94 -2.27
CA TYR A 81 -13.27 6.02 -1.97
C TYR A 81 -12.92 5.30 -0.65
N LEU A 82 -13.76 5.44 0.39
CA LEU A 82 -13.59 4.71 1.65
C LEU A 82 -13.62 3.19 1.44
N ASN A 83 -14.55 2.69 0.63
CA ASN A 83 -14.61 1.26 0.32
C ASN A 83 -13.39 0.81 -0.47
N PHE A 84 -12.95 1.60 -1.46
CA PHE A 84 -11.74 1.32 -2.23
C PHE A 84 -10.51 1.22 -1.32
N ILE A 85 -10.29 2.18 -0.42
CA ILE A 85 -9.08 2.18 0.41
C ILE A 85 -9.10 1.07 1.48
N ARG A 86 -10.29 0.65 1.96
CA ARG A 86 -10.46 -0.53 2.82
C ARG A 86 -10.10 -1.83 2.09
N GLU A 87 -10.56 -1.98 0.84
CA GLU A 87 -10.22 -3.14 0.01
C GLU A 87 -8.71 -3.20 -0.25
N GLU A 88 -8.10 -2.07 -0.62
CA GLU A 88 -6.65 -1.95 -0.80
C GLU A 88 -5.88 -2.27 0.49
N TYR A 89 -6.39 -1.85 1.64
CA TYR A 89 -5.80 -2.20 2.93
C TYR A 89 -5.81 -3.71 3.17
N GLU A 90 -6.96 -4.37 2.99
CA GLU A 90 -7.07 -5.81 3.24
C GLU A 90 -6.16 -6.63 2.32
N ASN A 91 -6.07 -6.22 1.05
CA ASN A 91 -5.25 -6.91 0.04
C ASN A 91 -3.75 -6.68 0.24
N ASN A 92 -3.34 -5.45 0.57
CA ASN A 92 -1.94 -5.02 0.45
C ASN A 92 -1.28 -4.62 1.77
N LEU A 93 -2.05 -4.26 2.80
CA LEU A 93 -1.56 -3.73 4.07
C LEU A 93 -2.06 -4.48 5.31
N SER A 94 -2.82 -5.56 5.13
CA SER A 94 -3.33 -6.38 6.23
C SER A 94 -2.23 -7.10 6.99
N ALA A 95 -2.57 -7.61 8.18
CA ALA A 95 -1.68 -8.48 8.94
C ALA A 95 -1.25 -9.74 8.15
N LYS A 96 -2.08 -10.20 7.21
CA LYS A 96 -1.74 -11.31 6.31
C LYS A 96 -0.64 -10.90 5.33
N ALA A 97 -0.74 -9.72 4.72
CA ALA A 97 0.32 -9.17 3.86
C ALA A 97 1.62 -8.93 4.65
N TYR A 98 1.53 -8.45 5.90
CA TYR A 98 2.70 -8.27 6.78
C TYR A 98 3.46 -9.58 7.03
N LYS A 99 2.75 -10.70 7.20
CA LYS A 99 3.36 -12.01 7.37
C LYS A 99 4.16 -12.46 6.14
N VAL A 100 3.74 -12.07 4.93
CA VAL A 100 4.46 -12.42 3.69
C VAL A 100 5.81 -11.71 3.65
N ILE A 101 5.85 -10.41 3.96
CA ILE A 101 7.12 -9.66 3.98
C ILE A 101 8.04 -10.02 5.15
N SER A 102 7.53 -10.77 6.13
CA SER A 102 8.31 -11.27 7.27
C SER A 102 8.98 -12.61 7.01
N GLN A 103 8.76 -13.22 5.84
CA GLN A 103 9.44 -14.45 5.43
C GLN A 103 10.84 -14.15 4.88
N PRO A 104 11.73 -15.15 4.74
CA PRO A 104 13.00 -14.97 4.07
C PRO A 104 12.81 -14.47 2.63
N LEU A 105 13.37 -13.30 2.32
CA LEU A 105 13.31 -12.68 0.99
C LEU A 105 14.73 -12.47 0.45
N THR A 106 14.87 -12.43 -0.87
CA THR A 106 16.12 -12.03 -1.53
C THR A 106 16.20 -10.50 -1.62
N ARG A 107 17.42 -9.94 -1.66
CA ARG A 107 17.62 -8.47 -1.79
C ARG A 107 16.85 -7.84 -2.96
N PRO A 108 16.87 -8.39 -4.18
CA PRO A 108 16.13 -7.79 -5.30
C PRO A 108 14.61 -7.73 -5.04
N ILE A 109 14.07 -8.73 -4.35
CA ILE A 109 12.65 -8.74 -3.97
C ILE A 109 12.38 -7.66 -2.92
N ILE A 110 13.25 -7.55 -1.91
CA ILE A 110 13.13 -6.52 -0.87
C ILE A 110 13.18 -5.12 -1.47
N GLU A 111 14.13 -4.85 -2.37
CA GLU A 111 14.26 -3.55 -3.04
C GLU A 111 13.01 -3.20 -3.88
N SER A 112 12.48 -4.17 -4.62
CA SER A 112 11.26 -3.98 -5.42
C SER A 112 10.03 -3.70 -4.54
N MET A 113 9.87 -4.45 -3.46
CA MET A 113 8.78 -4.24 -2.49
C MET A 113 8.93 -2.89 -1.78
N LEU A 114 10.14 -2.52 -1.39
CA LEU A 114 10.43 -1.25 -0.73
C LEU A 114 10.09 -0.05 -1.62
N SER A 115 10.49 -0.09 -2.90
CA SER A 115 10.14 0.94 -3.87
C SER A 115 8.62 1.07 -4.05
N SER A 116 7.91 -0.07 -4.09
CA SER A 116 6.45 -0.08 -4.18
C SER A 116 5.80 0.56 -2.95
N LEU A 117 6.29 0.23 -1.75
CA LEU A 117 5.79 0.82 -0.51
C LEU A 117 6.07 2.33 -0.42
N GLN A 118 7.24 2.79 -0.87
CA GLN A 118 7.56 4.23 -0.90
C GLN A 118 6.64 5.00 -1.85
N ASN A 119 6.34 4.46 -3.03
CA ASN A 119 5.40 5.05 -3.97
C ASN A 119 3.96 5.09 -3.42
N GLN A 120 3.54 4.01 -2.76
CA GLN A 120 2.26 3.96 -2.06
C GLN A 120 2.20 5.00 -0.94
N ASN A 121 3.28 5.18 -0.17
CA ASN A 121 3.35 6.16 0.91
C ASN A 121 3.13 7.59 0.38
N ASN A 122 3.83 7.95 -0.69
CA ASN A 122 3.70 9.26 -1.33
C ASN A 122 2.25 9.52 -1.76
N SER A 123 1.60 8.53 -2.36
CA SER A 123 0.21 8.62 -2.82
C SER A 123 -0.76 8.80 -1.64
N LEU A 124 -0.62 7.99 -0.60
CA LEU A 124 -1.42 8.11 0.62
C LEU A 124 -1.21 9.46 1.32
N MET A 125 0.02 9.98 1.35
CA MET A 125 0.34 11.29 1.93
C MET A 125 -0.33 12.43 1.15
N MET A 126 -0.33 12.37 -0.18
CA MET A 126 -1.06 13.34 -1.01
C MET A 126 -2.56 13.35 -0.68
N VAL A 127 -3.16 12.16 -0.59
CA VAL A 127 -4.58 12.01 -0.22
C VAL A 127 -4.84 12.58 1.17
N LYS A 128 -4.04 12.21 2.17
CA LYS A 128 -4.20 12.71 3.54
C LYS A 128 -4.09 14.23 3.59
N ASN A 129 -3.15 14.83 2.87
CA ASN A 129 -2.98 16.27 2.84
C ASN A 129 -4.16 16.97 2.19
N MET A 130 -4.70 16.43 1.10
CA MET A 130 -5.92 16.94 0.49
C MET A 130 -7.11 16.83 1.45
N LEU A 131 -7.29 15.69 2.12
CA LEU A 131 -8.39 15.48 3.07
C LEU A 131 -8.35 16.47 4.24
N LYS A 132 -7.15 16.83 4.73
CA LYS A 132 -6.97 17.86 5.77
C LYS A 132 -7.43 19.27 5.37
N THR A 133 -7.72 19.51 4.10
CA THR A 133 -8.23 20.82 3.63
C THR A 133 -9.76 20.90 3.58
N LEU A 134 -10.45 19.78 3.85
CA LEU A 134 -11.90 19.70 3.97
C LEU A 134 -12.37 20.14 5.35
#